data_AF-A0A5N6TFC8-F1
#
_entry.id   AF-A0A5N6TFC8-F1
#
_cell.length_a   1.000
_cell.length_b   1.000
_cell.length_c   1.000
_cell.angle_alpha   90.00
_cell.angle_beta   90.00
_cell.angle_gamma   90.00
#
_symmetry.space_group_name_H-M   'P 1'
#
loop_
_entity.id
_entity.type
_entity.pdbx_description
1 polymer ?
#
loop_
_entity_poly.entity_id
_entity_poly.type
_entity_poly.pdbx_seq_one_letter_code
_entity_poly.pdbx_strand_id
1 'polypeptide(L)'
;MVKPLTFKGDKPKKPKKRSAPYPSSKPTRTESSAAPEESNTEDQSWVSADAPTDIAGPVIIVLPSDPPTCIASDANGKVFASGIENLIEGDPGTAEPHDVRQVWVATRVAGTDGISFKGHHG
;
A
#
# COMPACT_ATOMS: atom_id res chain seq x y z
N MET A 1 5.81 -34.80 -32.05
CA MET A 1 5.13 -33.72 -31.31
C MET A 1 5.32 -33.99 -29.82
N VAL A 2 6.15 -33.20 -29.13
CA VAL A 2 6.49 -33.44 -27.71
C VAL A 2 5.42 -32.85 -26.79
N LYS A 3 5.05 -33.59 -25.74
CA LYS A 3 4.10 -33.11 -24.72
C LYS A 3 4.79 -32.08 -23.82
N PRO A 4 4.12 -30.97 -23.45
CA PRO A 4 4.70 -29.99 -22.55
C PRO A 4 4.94 -30.59 -21.16
N LEU A 5 6.06 -30.22 -20.55
CA LEU A 5 6.45 -30.67 -19.21
C LEU A 5 5.59 -29.93 -18.17
N THR A 6 4.84 -30.68 -17.37
CA THR A 6 4.02 -30.14 -16.26
C THR A 6 4.79 -30.17 -14.95
N PHE A 7 4.68 -29.10 -14.15
CA PHE A 7 5.36 -28.99 -12.86
C PHE A 7 4.52 -29.60 -11.73
N LYS A 8 5.18 -29.98 -10.65
CA LYS A 8 4.52 -30.51 -9.44
C LYS A 8 3.60 -29.43 -8.86
N GLY A 9 2.29 -29.64 -8.97
CA GLY A 9 1.25 -28.68 -8.57
C GLY A 9 0.27 -28.31 -9.68
N ASP A 10 0.60 -28.59 -10.95
CA ASP A 10 -0.29 -28.31 -12.07
C ASP A 10 -1.50 -29.26 -12.07
N LYS A 11 -2.67 -28.73 -11.68
CA LYS A 11 -3.95 -29.45 -11.78
C LYS A 11 -4.37 -29.55 -13.26
N PRO A 12 -4.79 -30.73 -13.74
CA PRO A 12 -5.19 -30.90 -15.13
C PRO A 12 -6.41 -30.02 -15.46
N LYS A 13 -6.29 -29.18 -16.49
CA LYS A 13 -7.42 -28.36 -16.99
C LYS A 13 -8.45 -29.27 -17.64
N LYS A 14 -9.65 -29.37 -17.06
CA LYS A 14 -10.80 -30.05 -17.68
C LYS A 14 -11.17 -29.33 -18.99
N PRO A 15 -11.34 -30.03 -20.12
CA PRO A 15 -11.77 -29.41 -21.37
C PRO A 15 -13.21 -28.92 -21.24
N LYS A 16 -13.43 -27.60 -21.36
CA LYS A 16 -14.77 -26.99 -21.44
C LYS A 16 -15.39 -27.35 -22.80
N LYS A 17 -16.49 -28.11 -22.79
CA LYS A 17 -17.35 -28.30 -23.98
C LYS A 17 -17.89 -26.92 -24.39
N ARG A 18 -17.58 -26.48 -25.61
CA ARG A 18 -18.22 -25.32 -26.26
C ARG A 18 -19.60 -25.75 -26.76
N SER A 19 -20.65 -25.12 -26.26
CA SER A 19 -21.90 -24.93 -27.00
C SER A 19 -22.11 -23.43 -27.19
N ALA A 20 -22.33 -23.04 -28.44
CA ALA A 20 -22.87 -21.74 -28.87
C ALA A 20 -24.04 -22.07 -29.82
N PRO A 21 -24.95 -21.14 -30.22
CA PRO A 21 -24.98 -19.69 -29.97
C PRO A 21 -26.36 -19.17 -29.48
N TYR A 22 -26.43 -17.95 -28.93
CA TYR A 22 -27.39 -16.87 -29.24
C TYR A 22 -27.43 -15.83 -28.08
N PRO A 23 -27.60 -14.53 -28.37
CA PRO A 23 -27.18 -13.45 -27.50
C PRO A 23 -28.33 -12.96 -26.62
N SER A 24 -28.03 -12.67 -25.35
CA SER A 24 -28.83 -11.77 -24.54
C SER A 24 -27.88 -10.83 -23.80
N SER A 25 -27.95 -9.57 -24.21
CA SER A 25 -27.36 -8.40 -23.57
C SER A 25 -27.52 -8.41 -22.04
N LYS A 26 -26.41 -8.26 -21.31
CA LYS A 26 -26.33 -7.60 -20.01
C LYS A 26 -24.86 -7.25 -19.71
N PRO A 27 -24.56 -6.07 -19.15
CA PRO A 27 -23.20 -5.56 -19.04
C PRO A 27 -22.40 -6.33 -17.98
N THR A 28 -21.16 -6.59 -18.36
CA THR A 28 -20.07 -7.23 -17.61
C THR A 28 -19.79 -6.49 -16.30
N ARG A 29 -20.16 -7.09 -15.16
CA ARG A 29 -19.53 -6.77 -13.87
C ARG A 29 -18.25 -7.60 -13.81
N THR A 30 -17.12 -6.92 -14.00
CA THR A 30 -15.79 -7.49 -13.83
C THR A 30 -15.66 -7.96 -12.38
N GLU A 31 -15.81 -9.27 -12.16
CA GLU A 31 -15.37 -9.91 -10.92
C GLU A 31 -13.84 -9.91 -10.96
N SER A 32 -13.24 -8.85 -10.42
CA SER A 32 -11.88 -8.92 -9.91
C SER A 32 -11.89 -10.02 -8.85
N SER A 33 -11.11 -11.07 -9.11
CA SER A 33 -10.78 -12.12 -8.15
C SER A 33 -10.19 -11.49 -6.90
N ALA A 34 -11.04 -11.12 -5.94
CA ALA A 34 -10.63 -10.90 -4.57
C ALA A 34 -10.22 -12.28 -4.04
N ALA A 35 -8.92 -12.56 -4.08
CA ALA A 35 -8.37 -13.49 -3.11
C ALA A 35 -8.80 -12.97 -1.72
N PRO A 36 -9.26 -13.83 -0.81
CA PRO A 36 -9.40 -13.41 0.58
C PRO A 36 -7.97 -13.19 1.08
N GLU A 37 -7.52 -11.94 1.05
CA GLU A 37 -6.47 -11.55 1.96
C GLU A 37 -7.08 -11.75 3.35
N GLU A 38 -6.64 -12.79 4.04
CA GLU A 38 -6.70 -12.82 5.50
C GLU A 38 -5.88 -11.60 5.94
N SER A 39 -6.54 -10.44 5.97
CA SER A 39 -5.97 -9.20 6.46
C SER A 39 -5.78 -9.39 7.95
N ASN A 40 -4.63 -9.93 8.30
CA ASN A 40 -4.18 -10.06 9.67
C ASN A 40 -4.15 -8.63 10.23
N THR A 41 -5.15 -8.28 11.02
CA THR A 41 -5.37 -6.89 11.50
C THR A 41 -4.21 -6.40 12.36
N GLU A 42 -3.41 -7.33 12.89
CA GLU A 42 -2.19 -7.07 13.65
C GLU A 42 -1.04 -6.56 12.77
N ASP A 43 -1.08 -6.78 11.45
CA ASP A 43 -0.01 -6.39 10.52
C ASP A 43 -0.12 -4.93 10.03
N GLN A 44 -1.05 -4.13 10.58
CA GLN A 44 -1.28 -2.73 10.20
C GLN A 44 -0.85 -1.72 11.28
N SER A 45 0.11 -2.09 12.15
CA SER A 45 0.64 -1.21 13.19
C SER A 45 1.71 -0.26 12.65
N TRP A 46 1.64 1.02 13.04
CA TRP A 46 2.69 2.01 12.77
C TRP A 46 3.68 2.05 13.94
N VAL A 47 4.97 2.18 13.63
CA VAL A 47 6.05 2.23 14.63
C VAL A 47 7.06 3.30 14.27
N SER A 48 7.70 3.85 15.30
CA SER A 48 8.85 4.76 15.13
C SER A 48 10.07 3.97 14.67
N ALA A 49 10.86 4.54 13.75
CA ALA A 49 12.11 3.93 13.29
C ALA A 49 13.25 4.20 14.28
N ASP A 50 13.97 3.14 14.68
CA ASP A 50 15.10 3.24 15.61
C ASP A 50 16.42 3.54 14.89
N ALA A 51 16.58 3.05 13.65
CA ALA A 51 17.73 3.31 12.80
C ALA A 51 17.31 3.82 11.42
N PRO A 52 18.18 4.58 10.72
CA PRO A 52 17.93 4.97 9.32
C PRO A 52 17.70 3.78 8.40
N THR A 53 18.17 2.59 8.80
CA THR A 53 18.02 1.37 8.04
C THR A 53 16.60 0.84 7.96
N ASP A 54 15.77 1.25 8.91
CA ASP A 54 14.41 0.78 9.12
C ASP A 54 13.41 1.62 8.31
N ILE A 55 13.86 2.75 7.76
CA ILE A 55 13.06 3.66 6.96
C ILE A 55 12.91 3.09 5.55
N ALA A 56 11.84 2.33 5.31
CA ALA A 56 11.48 1.80 4.01
C ALA A 56 9.96 1.62 3.87
N GLY A 57 9.43 1.87 2.68
CA GLY A 57 7.99 1.72 2.41
C GLY A 57 7.16 2.90 2.92
N PRO A 58 5.87 2.69 3.26
CA PRO A 58 5.01 3.74 3.79
C PRO A 58 5.52 4.29 5.13
N VAL A 59 5.65 5.60 5.25
CA VAL A 59 6.09 6.31 6.45
C VAL A 59 5.27 7.58 6.64
N ILE A 60 5.17 8.05 7.88
CA ILE A 60 4.75 9.41 8.22
C ILE A 60 5.95 10.18 8.78
N ILE A 61 5.97 11.50 8.58
CA ILE A 61 7.04 12.36 9.10
C ILE A 61 6.40 13.32 10.10
N VAL A 62 6.59 13.03 11.38
CA VAL A 62 6.06 13.83 12.50
C VAL A 62 6.99 15.01 12.79
N LEU A 63 6.41 16.19 12.97
CA LEU A 63 7.09 17.44 13.27
C LEU A 63 7.04 17.70 14.79
N PRO A 64 8.10 18.29 15.36
CA PRO A 64 8.14 18.66 16.78
C PRO A 64 7.36 19.96 17.03
N SER A 65 6.04 19.94 16.81
CA SER A 65 5.12 21.07 17.05
C SER A 65 4.20 20.82 18.24
N ASP A 66 3.55 21.88 18.71
CA ASP A 66 2.52 21.82 19.77
C ASP A 66 1.23 22.49 19.28
N PRO A 67 0.14 21.73 19.00
CA PRO A 67 0.06 20.26 19.06
C PRO A 67 0.89 19.55 17.98
N PRO A 68 1.16 18.23 18.09
CA PRO A 68 1.92 17.47 17.09
C PRO A 68 1.27 17.51 15.70
N THR A 69 2.09 17.72 14.69
CA THR A 69 1.68 17.74 13.28
C THR A 69 2.58 16.82 12.46
N CYS A 70 2.15 16.41 11.27
CA CYS A 70 2.96 15.66 10.32
C CYS A 70 3.02 16.37 8.96
N ILE A 71 4.01 16.02 8.16
CA ILE A 71 4.15 16.52 6.80
C ILE A 71 3.12 15.85 5.88
N ALA A 72 2.32 16.66 5.19
CA ALA A 72 1.35 16.20 4.19
C ALA A 72 1.53 16.92 2.85
N SER A 73 0.99 16.33 1.78
CA SER A 73 1.00 16.91 0.43
C SER A 73 -0.40 16.98 -0.18
N ASP A 74 -0.64 17.96 -1.04
CA ASP A 74 -1.87 18.08 -1.84
C ASP A 74 -1.68 17.62 -3.30
N ALA A 75 -2.77 17.61 -4.07
CA ALA A 75 -2.76 17.23 -5.48
C ALA A 75 -1.93 18.17 -6.37
N ASN A 76 -1.61 19.38 -5.90
CA ASN A 76 -0.79 20.36 -6.59
C ASN A 76 0.69 20.29 -6.18
N GLY A 77 1.04 19.33 -5.30
CA GLY A 77 2.40 19.19 -4.76
C GLY A 77 2.73 20.18 -3.65
N LYS A 78 1.74 20.92 -3.12
CA LYS A 78 1.97 21.80 -1.97
C LYS A 78 2.16 20.96 -0.72
N VAL A 79 3.29 21.17 -0.06
CA VAL A 79 3.60 20.57 1.24
C VAL A 79 3.11 21.48 2.38
N PHE A 80 2.51 20.90 3.41
CA PHE A 80 1.99 21.61 4.57
C PHE A 80 2.02 20.74 5.82
N ALA A 81 1.95 21.36 7.00
CA ALA A 81 1.79 20.66 8.26
C ALA A 81 0.30 20.31 8.48
N SER A 82 0.01 19.03 8.68
CA SER A 82 -1.32 18.52 9.03
C SER A 82 -1.33 18.15 10.50
N GLY A 83 -2.40 18.48 11.24
CA GLY A 83 -2.60 17.95 12.60
C GLY A 83 -2.66 16.42 12.57
N ILE A 84 -2.26 15.76 13.65
CA ILE A 84 -2.36 14.29 13.84
C ILE A 84 -3.47 14.01 14.86
N GLU A 85 -4.49 13.26 14.45
CA GLU A 85 -5.62 12.91 15.32
C GLU A 85 -5.41 11.60 16.08
N ASN A 86 -4.72 10.63 15.46
CA ASN A 86 -4.48 9.32 16.05
C ASN A 86 -3.16 9.33 16.84
N LEU A 87 -3.25 9.77 18.10
CA LEU A 87 -2.16 9.76 19.08
C LEU A 87 -2.64 9.11 20.38
N ILE A 88 -1.81 8.27 20.99
CA ILE A 88 -2.07 7.73 22.32
C ILE A 88 -1.53 8.73 23.34
N GLU A 89 -2.41 9.31 24.17
CA GLU A 89 -2.06 10.28 25.22
C GLU A 89 -1.26 11.51 24.74
N GLY A 90 -1.32 11.82 23.43
CA GLY A 90 -0.55 12.90 22.83
C GLY A 90 0.92 12.59 22.55
N ASP A 91 1.36 11.32 22.71
CA ASP A 91 2.72 10.89 22.41
C ASP A 91 2.97 10.83 20.89
N PRO A 92 3.86 11.68 20.32
CA PRO A 92 4.20 11.65 18.91
C PRO A 92 4.79 10.31 18.43
N GLY A 93 5.37 9.50 19.32
CA GLY A 93 5.93 8.19 18.98
C GLY A 93 4.89 7.13 18.62
N THR A 94 3.63 7.39 18.97
CA THR A 94 2.46 6.53 18.70
C THR A 94 1.60 7.03 17.55
N ALA A 95 2.10 7.99 16.77
CA ALA A 95 1.34 8.61 15.70
C ALA A 95 0.94 7.61 14.60
N GLU A 96 -0.33 7.64 14.24
CA GLU A 96 -0.86 6.92 13.07
C GLU A 96 -1.45 7.90 12.05
N PRO A 97 -1.28 7.66 10.74
CA PRO A 97 -1.92 8.47 9.72
C PRO A 97 -3.44 8.29 9.76
N HIS A 98 -4.17 9.40 9.60
CA HIS A 98 -5.64 9.39 9.41
C HIS A 98 -6.04 9.90 8.02
N ASP A 99 -5.10 10.48 7.26
CA ASP A 99 -5.29 10.88 5.87
C ASP A 99 -4.12 10.34 5.01
N VAL A 100 -4.45 9.78 3.85
CA VAL A 100 -3.47 9.30 2.85
C VAL A 100 -2.48 10.39 2.42
N ARG A 101 -2.87 11.66 2.53
CA ARG A 101 -2.03 12.83 2.22
C ARG A 101 -0.82 12.96 3.12
N GLN A 102 -0.85 12.34 4.31
CA GLN A 102 0.21 12.35 5.32
C GLN A 102 1.24 11.25 5.09
N VAL A 103 0.91 10.27 4.24
CA VAL A 103 1.75 9.11 3.99
C VAL A 103 2.72 9.38 2.84
N TRP A 104 3.97 9.00 3.06
CA TRP A 104 5.07 9.06 2.10
C TRP A 104 5.61 7.66 1.86
N VAL A 105 6.07 7.37 0.66
CA VAL A 105 6.81 6.13 0.36
C VAL A 105 8.30 6.45 0.40
N ALA A 106 8.99 5.93 1.41
CA ALA A 106 10.44 6.01 1.56
C ALA A 106 11.14 4.94 0.73
N THR A 107 12.09 5.35 -0.11
CA THR A 107 12.92 4.46 -0.94
C THR A 107 14.38 4.88 -0.88
N ARG A 108 15.29 3.94 -0.60
CA ARG A 108 16.72 4.21 -0.68
C ARG A 108 17.17 4.49 -2.11
N VAL A 109 18.01 5.50 -2.28
CA VAL A 109 18.61 5.84 -3.57
C VAL A 109 19.86 5.01 -3.80
N ALA A 110 19.84 4.15 -4.82
CA ALA A 110 20.93 3.23 -5.12
C ALA A 110 22.27 3.94 -5.30
N GLY A 111 23.33 3.41 -4.69
CA GLY A 111 24.67 3.99 -4.73
C GLY A 111 24.89 5.17 -3.77
N THR A 112 23.90 5.49 -2.94
CA THR A 112 24.00 6.54 -1.91
C THR A 112 23.34 6.06 -0.60
N ASP A 113 23.61 6.78 0.49
CA ASP A 113 22.87 6.62 1.74
C ASP A 113 21.59 7.49 1.80
N GLY A 114 21.21 8.11 0.67
CA GLY A 114 20.03 8.97 0.58
C GLY A 114 18.71 8.20 0.55
N ILE A 115 17.66 8.82 1.07
CA ILE A 115 16.28 8.33 1.03
C ILE A 115 15.44 9.33 0.23
N SER A 116 14.67 8.82 -0.73
CA SER A 116 13.65 9.54 -1.47
C SER A 116 12.29 9.31 -0.83
N PHE A 117 11.52 10.37 -0.64
CA PHE A 117 10.14 10.32 -0.17
C PHE A 117 9.20 10.71 -1.31
N LYS A 118 8.24 9.85 -1.63
CA LYS A 118 7.21 10.11 -2.65
C LYS A 118 5.84 10.25 -1.99
N GLY A 119 5.12 11.32 -2.30
CA GLY A 119 3.76 11.51 -1.78
C GLY A 119 2.76 10.59 -2.49
N HIS A 120 1.55 10.49 -1.95
CA HIS A 120 0.48 9.68 -2.54
C HIS A 120 0.07 10.07 -3.98
N HIS A 121 0.39 11.28 -4.44
CA HIS A 121 0.11 11.76 -5.79
C HIS A 121 1.27 11.57 -6.81
N GLY A 122 2.38 10.96 -6.41
CA GLY A 122 3.57 10.76 -7.26
C GLY A 122 4.73 11.67 -6.92
#